data_AF-A0A2V9BG34-F1
#
_entry.id   AF-A0A2V9BG34-F1
#
_cell.length_a   1.000
_cell.length_b   1.000
_cell.length_c   1.000
_cell.angle_alpha   90.00
_cell.angle_beta   90.00
_cell.angle_gamma   90.00
#
_symmetry.space_group_name_H-M   'P 1'
#
loop_
_entity.id
_entity.type
_entity.pdbx_description
1 polymer ?
#
loop_
_entity_poly.entity_id
_entity_poly.type
_entity_poly.pdbx_seq_one_letter_code
_entity_poly.pdbx_strand_id
1 'polypeptide(L)'
;AKPIGSVLGQSQDNFAYIPIQTYFKIYGTQETIWVNIQARGAEWMDRTQDEARALMRARRHLSPNEKDNFGIFDSATLMALWKNLTGVIATAMIGVVSVFLVIGGVVIMNVMLATVTERTREIGIRKALGARHRDILLQFLVEAAVMAAIGGAIGVITAYAISGLTRATTSVPMSVPFTAVVIAEVISAAVGIFFGVYPAKKAASLPPIEALRQEF
;
A
#
# COMPACT_ATOMS: atom_id res chain seq x y z
N ALA A 1 -9.14 8.62 -41.71
CA ALA A 1 -9.19 8.59 -40.22
C ALA A 1 -7.84 8.10 -39.72
N LYS A 2 -7.32 8.63 -38.59
CA LYS A 2 -6.08 8.12 -37.99
C LYS A 2 -6.35 6.74 -37.37
N PRO A 3 -5.50 5.71 -37.62
CA PRO A 3 -5.70 4.37 -37.10
C PRO A 3 -5.58 4.34 -35.57
N ILE A 4 -6.51 3.66 -34.91
CA ILE A 4 -6.59 3.55 -33.44
C ILE A 4 -5.73 2.36 -32.96
N GLY A 5 -5.32 1.46 -33.87
CA GLY A 5 -4.38 0.37 -33.59
C GLY A 5 -5.06 -0.92 -33.11
N SER A 6 -4.26 -1.90 -32.68
CA SER A 6 -4.76 -3.19 -32.17
C SER A 6 -4.57 -3.30 -30.66
N VAL A 7 -5.57 -3.86 -29.98
CA VAL A 7 -5.48 -4.22 -28.55
C VAL A 7 -5.70 -5.71 -28.46
N LEU A 8 -4.77 -6.44 -27.82
CA LEU A 8 -4.86 -7.89 -27.62
C LEU A 8 -5.08 -8.70 -28.92
N GLY A 9 -4.46 -8.27 -30.02
CA GLY A 9 -4.52 -8.99 -31.32
C GLY A 9 -5.79 -8.76 -32.14
N GLN A 10 -6.74 -7.96 -31.66
CA GLN A 10 -7.94 -7.55 -32.41
C GLN A 10 -7.74 -6.13 -32.98
N SER A 11 -7.91 -5.96 -34.29
CA SER A 11 -7.81 -4.65 -34.95
C SER A 11 -9.06 -3.82 -34.62
N GLN A 12 -8.87 -2.64 -34.03
CA GLN A 12 -9.99 -1.72 -33.79
C GLN A 12 -10.42 -0.94 -35.04
N ASP A 13 -9.67 -1.09 -36.14
CA ASP A 13 -9.89 -0.31 -37.36
C ASP A 13 -10.70 -1.10 -38.43
N ASN A 14 -10.84 -2.43 -38.28
CA ASN A 14 -11.56 -3.30 -39.24
C ASN A 14 -12.78 -3.98 -38.61
N PHE A 15 -13.83 -3.24 -38.32
CA PHE A 15 -15.12 -3.80 -37.92
C PHE A 15 -16.27 -3.25 -38.77
N ALA A 16 -17.33 -4.03 -38.93
CA ALA A 16 -18.57 -3.61 -39.58
C ALA A 16 -19.76 -4.00 -38.70
N TYR A 17 -20.74 -3.10 -38.59
CA TYR A 17 -21.99 -3.40 -37.91
C TYR A 17 -23.02 -3.88 -38.91
N ILE A 18 -23.60 -5.04 -38.65
CA ILE A 18 -24.70 -5.60 -39.43
C ILE A 18 -25.82 -6.08 -38.49
N PRO A 19 -27.10 -5.94 -38.87
CA PRO A 19 -28.20 -6.49 -38.09
C PRO A 19 -28.04 -8.01 -37.90
N ILE A 20 -28.25 -8.50 -36.67
CA ILE A 20 -28.01 -9.90 -36.32
C ILE A 20 -28.88 -10.87 -37.13
N GLN A 21 -30.10 -10.47 -37.50
CA GLN A 21 -30.98 -11.26 -38.35
C GLN A 21 -30.41 -11.43 -39.77
N THR A 22 -29.72 -10.43 -40.29
CA THR A 22 -29.04 -10.50 -41.59
C THR A 22 -27.82 -11.42 -41.50
N TYR A 23 -27.05 -11.33 -40.42
CA TYR A 23 -25.92 -12.23 -40.17
C TYR A 23 -26.38 -13.70 -40.14
N PHE A 24 -27.45 -14.03 -39.40
CA PHE A 24 -27.97 -15.40 -39.34
C PHE A 24 -28.47 -15.93 -40.68
N LYS A 25 -29.03 -15.08 -41.54
CA LYS A 25 -29.49 -15.50 -42.88
C LYS A 25 -28.32 -15.85 -43.81
N ILE A 26 -27.20 -15.15 -43.68
CA ILE A 26 -26.05 -15.29 -44.58
C ILE A 26 -25.09 -16.38 -44.07
N TYR A 27 -24.80 -16.39 -42.77
CA TYR A 27 -23.74 -17.21 -42.16
C TYR A 27 -24.26 -18.33 -41.24
N GLY A 28 -25.57 -18.36 -40.95
CA GLY A 28 -26.16 -19.35 -40.04
C GLY A 28 -26.02 -18.99 -38.56
N THR A 29 -26.36 -19.94 -37.68
CA THR A 29 -26.48 -19.73 -36.22
C THR A 29 -25.51 -20.58 -35.40
N GLN A 30 -24.47 -21.15 -36.01
CA GLN A 30 -23.59 -22.11 -35.34
C GLN A 30 -22.43 -21.46 -34.56
N GLU A 31 -22.19 -20.16 -34.74
CA GLU A 31 -21.12 -19.46 -34.03
C GLU A 31 -21.52 -19.01 -32.61
N THR A 32 -20.52 -18.85 -31.75
CA THR A 32 -20.72 -18.32 -30.40
C THR A 32 -21.06 -16.84 -30.45
N ILE A 33 -22.16 -16.45 -29.81
CA ILE A 33 -22.62 -15.07 -29.78
C ILE A 33 -22.34 -14.47 -28.41
N TRP A 34 -21.73 -13.29 -28.41
CA TRP A 34 -21.60 -12.46 -27.22
C TRP A 34 -22.85 -11.59 -27.05
N VAL A 35 -23.48 -11.70 -25.89
CA VAL A 35 -24.63 -10.86 -25.52
C VAL A 35 -24.17 -9.89 -24.44
N ASN A 36 -24.12 -8.60 -24.78
CA ASN A 36 -23.79 -7.56 -23.82
C ASN A 36 -25.05 -7.17 -23.04
N ILE A 37 -24.99 -7.30 -21.71
CA ILE A 37 -26.08 -6.94 -20.80
C ILE A 37 -25.57 -5.79 -19.93
N GLN A 38 -26.29 -4.68 -19.91
CA GLN A 38 -25.93 -3.52 -19.10
C GLN A 38 -26.80 -3.47 -17.84
N ALA A 39 -26.16 -3.53 -16.67
CA ALA A 39 -26.84 -3.32 -15.40
C ALA A 39 -27.30 -1.86 -15.25
N ARG A 40 -28.39 -1.64 -14.51
CA ARG A 40 -28.91 -0.29 -14.22
C ARG A 40 -27.95 0.59 -13.40
N GLY A 41 -27.02 -0.04 -12.67
CA GLY A 41 -25.99 0.61 -11.87
C GLY A 41 -25.08 -0.44 -11.20
N ALA A 42 -23.96 0.00 -10.62
CA ALA A 42 -22.96 -0.89 -10.03
C ALA A 42 -23.52 -1.76 -8.88
N GLU A 43 -24.43 -1.22 -8.07
CA GLU A 43 -25.07 -1.94 -6.95
C GLU A 43 -25.95 -3.12 -7.41
N TRP A 44 -26.44 -3.08 -8.65
CA TRP A 44 -27.31 -4.11 -9.22
C TRP A 44 -26.53 -5.16 -10.02
N MET A 45 -25.20 -5.07 -10.08
CA MET A 45 -24.40 -5.94 -10.95
C MET A 45 -24.57 -7.42 -10.59
N ASP A 46 -24.38 -7.78 -9.32
CA ASP A 46 -24.49 -9.17 -8.85
C ASP A 46 -25.89 -9.74 -9.10
N ARG A 47 -26.94 -8.96 -8.79
CA ARG A 47 -28.33 -9.35 -9.05
C ARG A 47 -28.61 -9.51 -10.54
N THR A 48 -28.10 -8.60 -11.37
CA THR A 48 -28.27 -8.65 -12.83
C THR A 48 -27.56 -9.87 -13.42
N GLN A 49 -26.37 -10.22 -12.92
CA GLN A 49 -25.67 -11.44 -13.30
C GLN A 49 -26.48 -12.68 -12.96
N ASP A 50 -26.99 -12.77 -11.73
CA ASP A 50 -27.73 -13.95 -11.26
C ASP A 50 -29.04 -14.12 -12.04
N GLU A 51 -29.75 -13.03 -12.31
CA GLU A 51 -30.95 -13.04 -13.14
C GLU A 51 -30.63 -13.43 -14.60
N ALA A 52 -29.57 -12.87 -15.18
CA ALA A 52 -29.11 -13.24 -16.52
C ALA A 52 -28.69 -14.72 -16.59
N ARG A 53 -28.02 -15.23 -15.56
CA ARG A 53 -27.66 -16.65 -15.43
C ARG A 53 -28.91 -17.52 -15.40
N ALA A 54 -29.88 -17.17 -14.56
CA ALA A 54 -31.13 -17.92 -14.43
C ALA A 54 -31.91 -17.96 -15.75
N LEU A 55 -32.06 -16.82 -16.42
CA LEU A 55 -32.74 -16.73 -17.72
C LEU A 55 -32.02 -17.53 -18.81
N MET A 56 -30.68 -17.50 -18.83
CA MET A 56 -29.90 -18.28 -19.80
C MET A 56 -29.96 -19.78 -19.52
N ARG A 57 -29.95 -20.21 -18.25
CA ARG A 57 -30.16 -21.62 -17.87
C ARG A 57 -31.55 -22.11 -18.27
N ALA A 58 -32.59 -21.30 -18.03
CA ALA A 58 -33.95 -21.60 -18.44
C ALA A 58 -34.07 -21.72 -19.97
N ARG A 59 -33.50 -20.77 -20.72
CA ARG A 59 -33.49 -20.79 -22.19
C ARG A 59 -32.75 -22.01 -22.75
N ARG A 60 -31.67 -22.45 -22.09
CA ARG A 60 -30.88 -23.61 -22.50
C ARG A 60 -31.34 -24.93 -21.88
N HIS A 61 -32.44 -24.92 -21.14
CA HIS A 61 -33.04 -26.12 -20.53
C HIS A 61 -32.07 -26.89 -19.63
N LEU A 62 -31.18 -26.18 -18.93
CA LEU A 62 -30.19 -26.78 -18.05
C LEU A 62 -30.82 -27.22 -16.73
N SER A 63 -30.52 -28.45 -16.31
CA SER A 63 -31.02 -28.99 -15.04
C SER A 63 -30.34 -28.30 -13.84
N PRO A 64 -30.95 -28.25 -12.64
CA PRO A 64 -30.36 -27.58 -11.46
C PRO A 64 -28.94 -28.04 -11.09
N ASN A 65 -28.64 -29.33 -11.31
CA ASN A 65 -27.33 -29.93 -11.01
C ASN A 65 -26.34 -29.87 -12.19
N GLU A 66 -26.74 -29.35 -13.34
CA GLU A 66 -25.91 -29.28 -14.53
C GLU A 66 -25.04 -28.01 -14.52
N LYS A 67 -23.76 -28.16 -14.89
CA LYS A 67 -22.83 -27.02 -14.99
C LYS A 67 -23.24 -26.09 -16.13
N ASP A 68 -22.99 -24.79 -15.97
CA ASP A 68 -23.25 -23.81 -17.03
C ASP A 68 -22.43 -24.15 -18.28
N ASN A 69 -23.11 -24.24 -19.42
CA ASN A 69 -22.49 -24.41 -20.75
C ASN A 69 -22.29 -23.06 -21.49
N PHE A 70 -22.29 -21.96 -20.73
CA PHE A 70 -22.05 -20.61 -21.20
C PHE A 70 -21.20 -19.85 -20.18
N GLY A 71 -20.39 -18.92 -20.65
CA GLY A 71 -19.59 -18.03 -19.80
C GLY A 71 -20.30 -16.70 -19.58
N ILE A 72 -20.27 -16.21 -18.33
CA ILE A 72 -20.61 -14.82 -18.02
C ILE A 72 -19.29 -14.09 -17.85
N PHE A 73 -18.99 -13.17 -18.75
CA PHE A 73 -17.83 -12.30 -18.65
C PHE A 73 -18.29 -10.94 -18.12
N ASP A 74 -17.93 -10.64 -16.88
CA ASP A 74 -18.22 -9.36 -16.26
C ASP A 74 -16.91 -8.60 -15.97
N SER A 75 -17.03 -7.28 -16.03
CA SER A 75 -16.06 -6.34 -15.49
C SER A 75 -15.76 -6.61 -14.01
N ALA A 76 -16.71 -7.13 -13.22
CA ALA A 76 -16.45 -7.53 -11.83
C ALA A 76 -15.42 -8.66 -11.72
N THR A 77 -15.40 -9.63 -12.63
CA THR A 77 -14.38 -10.69 -12.66
C THR A 77 -13.00 -10.10 -12.94
N LEU A 78 -12.92 -9.15 -13.87
CA LEU A 78 -11.67 -8.43 -14.17
C LEU A 78 -11.21 -7.60 -12.95
N MET A 79 -12.13 -6.88 -12.31
CA MET A 79 -11.87 -6.12 -11.08
C MET A 79 -11.45 -7.02 -9.92
N ALA A 80 -12.04 -8.21 -9.78
CA ALA A 80 -11.68 -9.18 -8.75
C ALA A 80 -10.26 -9.71 -8.96
N LEU A 81 -9.86 -9.99 -10.21
CA LEU A 81 -8.48 -10.33 -10.56
C LEU A 81 -7.52 -9.19 -10.18
N TRP A 82 -7.85 -7.95 -10.57
CA TRP A 82 -7.06 -6.77 -10.19
C TRP A 82 -6.94 -6.62 -8.67
N LYS A 83 -8.03 -6.77 -7.92
CA LYS A 83 -8.07 -6.68 -6.46
C LYS A 83 -7.23 -7.78 -5.81
N ASN A 84 -7.27 -9.01 -6.33
CA ASN A 84 -6.45 -10.10 -5.82
C ASN A 84 -4.96 -9.87 -6.09
N LEU A 85 -4.58 -9.49 -7.31
CA LEU A 85 -3.18 -9.23 -7.66
C LEU A 85 -2.61 -8.07 -6.83
N THR A 86 -3.32 -6.94 -6.79
CA THR A 86 -2.91 -5.78 -5.99
C THR A 86 -2.92 -6.06 -4.49
N GLY A 87 -3.87 -6.86 -4.01
CA GLY A 87 -3.95 -7.31 -2.62
C GLY A 87 -2.73 -8.15 -2.22
N VAL A 88 -2.33 -9.12 -3.05
CA VAL A 88 -1.13 -9.94 -2.81
C VAL A 88 0.13 -9.06 -2.76
N ILE A 89 0.28 -8.13 -3.71
CA ILE A 89 1.41 -7.19 -3.74
C ILE A 89 1.40 -6.30 -2.48
N ALA A 90 0.25 -5.74 -2.11
CA ALA A 90 0.13 -4.90 -0.92
C ALA A 90 0.51 -5.67 0.35
N THR A 91 0.06 -6.92 0.48
CA THR A 91 0.36 -7.76 1.65
C THR A 91 1.85 -8.11 1.72
N ALA A 92 2.47 -8.42 0.57
CA ALA A 92 3.91 -8.64 0.49
C ALA A 92 4.71 -7.39 0.87
N MET A 93 4.28 -6.21 0.40
CA MET A 93 4.90 -4.93 0.73
C MET A 93 4.82 -4.61 2.22
N ILE A 94 3.72 -4.94 2.91
CA ILE A 94 3.62 -4.78 4.37
C ILE A 94 4.73 -5.59 5.06
N GLY A 95 4.99 -6.82 4.61
CA GLY A 95 6.09 -7.64 5.14
C GLY A 95 7.45 -6.97 4.94
N VAL A 96 7.73 -6.50 3.72
CA VAL A 96 8.99 -5.82 3.39
C VAL A 96 9.16 -4.54 4.23
N VAL A 97 8.13 -3.69 4.29
CA VAL A 97 8.14 -2.45 5.08
C VAL A 97 8.37 -2.74 6.57
N SER A 98 7.76 -3.79 7.10
CA SER A 98 7.94 -4.18 8.51
C SER A 98 9.39 -4.52 8.83
N VAL A 99 10.09 -5.22 7.93
CA VAL A 99 11.53 -5.53 8.10
C VAL A 99 12.36 -4.25 8.09
N PHE A 100 12.14 -3.36 7.12
CA PHE A 100 12.84 -2.07 7.07
C PHE A 100 12.56 -1.18 8.27
N LEU A 101 11.35 -1.23 8.82
CA LEU A 101 10.97 -0.50 10.03
C LEU A 101 11.79 -0.96 11.24
N VAL A 102 11.98 -2.28 11.40
CA VAL A 102 12.83 -2.85 12.45
C VAL A 102 14.29 -2.46 12.25
N ILE A 103 14.80 -2.58 11.02
CA ILE A 103 16.18 -2.18 10.70
C ILE A 103 16.40 -0.69 11.02
N GLY A 104 15.48 0.17 10.59
CA GLY A 104 15.52 1.61 10.89
C GLY A 104 15.49 1.90 12.39
N GLY A 105 14.64 1.20 13.14
CA GLY A 105 14.58 1.28 14.60
C GLY A 105 15.89 0.88 15.27
N VAL A 106 16.49 -0.23 14.86
CA VAL A 106 17.80 -0.69 15.36
C VAL A 106 18.90 0.33 15.06
N VAL A 107 18.88 0.95 13.88
CA VAL A 107 19.83 2.03 13.53
C VAL A 107 19.66 3.22 14.46
N ILE A 108 18.43 3.68 14.71
CA ILE A 108 18.15 4.78 15.66
C ILE A 108 18.68 4.42 17.05
N MET A 109 18.41 3.20 17.53
CA MET A 109 18.89 2.74 18.82
C MET A 109 20.42 2.79 18.91
N ASN A 110 21.13 2.32 17.89
CA ASN A 110 22.60 2.29 17.88
C ASN A 110 23.22 3.69 17.85
N VAL A 111 22.68 4.58 17.01
CA VAL A 111 23.11 5.98 16.97
C VAL A 111 22.91 6.62 18.33
N MET A 112 21.74 6.42 18.96
CA MET A 112 21.46 6.97 20.29
C MET A 112 22.38 6.38 21.37
N LEU A 113 22.68 5.09 21.32
CA LEU A 113 23.64 4.50 22.27
C LEU A 113 25.02 5.13 22.14
N ALA A 114 25.50 5.37 20.91
CA ALA A 114 26.76 6.06 20.67
C ALA A 114 26.72 7.51 21.19
N THR A 115 25.65 8.25 20.91
CA THR A 115 25.48 9.63 21.40
C THR A 115 25.45 9.69 22.93
N VAL A 116 24.82 8.73 23.61
CA VAL A 116 24.82 8.66 25.08
C VAL A 116 26.24 8.45 25.61
N THR A 117 27.03 7.60 24.96
CA THR A 117 28.42 7.38 25.38
C THR A 117 29.31 8.59 25.14
N GLU A 118 29.15 9.31 24.03
CA GLU A 118 29.90 10.53 23.73
C GLU A 118 29.54 11.68 24.68
N ARG A 119 28.25 11.82 25.03
CA ARG A 119 27.75 12.90 25.90
C ARG A 119 27.67 12.52 27.39
N THR A 120 28.35 11.45 27.81
CA THR A 120 28.29 10.94 29.19
C THR A 120 28.59 12.03 30.23
N ARG A 121 29.65 12.82 30.00
CA ARG A 121 30.09 13.91 30.90
C ARG A 121 29.04 15.01 31.06
N GLU A 122 28.41 15.43 29.96
CA GLU A 122 27.34 16.44 29.98
C GLU A 122 26.14 15.97 30.79
N ILE A 123 25.74 14.72 30.62
CA ILE A 123 24.63 14.09 31.37
C ILE A 123 24.97 14.05 32.87
N GLY A 124 26.21 13.71 33.21
CA GLY A 124 26.73 13.71 34.58
C GLY A 124 26.63 15.08 35.24
N ILE A 125 27.06 16.14 34.54
CA ILE A 125 26.96 17.53 35.02
C ILE A 125 25.50 17.94 35.25
N ARG A 126 24.59 17.63 34.31
CA ARG A 126 23.16 17.95 34.48
C ARG A 126 22.57 17.26 35.71
N LYS A 127 22.90 15.99 35.95
CA LYS A 127 22.42 15.28 37.16
C LYS A 127 23.04 15.80 38.44
N ALA A 128 24.32 16.18 38.44
CA ALA A 128 24.98 16.79 39.59
C ALA A 128 24.35 18.14 39.98
N LEU A 129 23.83 18.87 39.00
CA LEU A 129 23.06 20.12 39.19
C LEU A 129 21.59 19.88 39.56
N GLY A 130 21.15 18.63 39.72
CA GLY A 130 19.81 18.28 40.19
C GLY A 130 18.79 17.89 39.11
N ALA A 131 19.20 17.65 37.86
CA ALA A 131 18.29 17.13 36.84
C ALA A 131 17.71 15.77 37.24
N ARG A 132 16.38 15.61 37.15
CA ARG A 132 15.72 14.37 37.52
C ARG A 132 15.93 13.31 36.44
N HIS A 133 15.83 12.03 36.83
CA HIS A 133 15.89 10.89 35.90
C HIS A 133 14.91 11.05 34.71
N ARG A 134 13.70 11.57 35.00
CA ARG A 134 12.66 11.81 33.99
C ARG A 134 13.03 12.90 32.98
N ASP A 135 13.79 13.92 33.37
CA ASP A 135 14.15 15.03 32.50
C ASP A 135 15.13 14.54 31.42
N ILE A 136 16.14 13.78 31.85
CA ILE A 136 17.09 13.13 30.94
C ILE A 136 16.38 12.12 30.04
N LEU A 137 15.49 11.29 30.59
CA LEU A 137 14.72 10.32 29.82
C LEU A 137 13.90 11.00 28.71
N LEU A 138 13.14 12.04 29.06
CA LEU A 138 12.30 12.78 28.11
C LEU A 138 13.15 13.47 27.04
N GLN A 139 14.30 14.04 27.39
CA GLN A 139 15.20 14.63 26.40
C GLN A 139 15.61 13.62 25.32
N PHE A 140 16.12 12.45 25.72
CA PHE A 140 16.56 11.44 24.75
C PHE A 140 15.39 10.82 23.98
N LEU A 141 14.21 10.68 24.59
CA LEU A 141 13.00 10.23 23.88
C LEU A 141 12.56 11.24 22.82
N VAL A 142 12.61 12.54 23.13
CA VAL A 142 12.30 13.60 22.17
C VAL A 142 13.34 13.63 21.06
N GLU A 143 14.64 13.48 21.35
CA GLU A 143 15.68 13.37 20.33
C GLU A 143 15.42 12.18 19.37
N ALA A 144 15.07 11.02 19.91
CA ALA A 144 14.72 9.84 19.10
C ALA A 144 13.46 10.06 18.25
N ALA A 145 12.41 10.65 18.83
CA ALA A 145 11.17 10.96 18.13
C ALA A 145 11.40 11.99 17.01
N VAL A 146 12.22 13.01 17.24
CA VAL A 146 12.58 14.03 16.25
C VAL A 146 13.38 13.41 15.10
N MET A 147 14.34 12.52 15.38
CA MET A 147 15.06 11.81 14.33
C MET A 147 14.12 10.96 13.47
N ALA A 148 13.18 10.24 14.09
CA ALA A 148 12.19 9.45 13.37
C ALA A 148 11.21 10.31 12.56
N ALA A 149 10.80 11.47 13.08
CA ALA A 149 9.93 12.41 12.38
C ALA A 149 10.64 13.08 11.18
N ILE A 150 11.91 13.47 11.33
CA ILE A 150 12.70 14.01 10.21
C ILE A 150 12.89 12.95 9.13
N GLY A 151 13.22 11.71 9.52
CA GLY A 151 13.32 10.59 8.58
C GLY A 151 12.00 10.30 7.88
N GLY A 152 10.88 10.32 8.63
CA GLY A 152 9.52 10.18 8.13
C GLY A 152 9.18 11.25 7.09
N ALA A 153 9.38 12.52 7.44
CA ALA A 153 9.16 13.66 6.55
C ALA A 153 9.98 13.56 5.25
N ILE A 154 11.26 13.19 5.33
CA ILE A 154 12.11 12.97 4.14
C ILE A 154 11.56 11.81 3.30
N GLY A 155 11.14 10.73 3.94
CA GLY A 155 10.49 9.59 3.29
C GLY A 155 9.20 9.99 2.56
N VAL A 156 8.36 10.81 3.17
CA VAL A 156 7.11 11.33 2.57
C VAL A 156 7.41 12.21 1.36
N ILE A 157 8.37 13.14 1.46
CA ILE A 157 8.80 13.98 0.34
C ILE A 157 9.29 13.10 -0.82
N THR A 158 10.09 12.08 -0.52
CA THR A 158 10.62 11.13 -1.50
C THR A 158 9.49 10.32 -2.15
N ALA A 159 8.50 9.87 -1.38
CA ALA A 159 7.32 9.17 -1.89
C ALA A 159 6.50 10.04 -2.84
N TYR A 160 6.28 11.32 -2.51
CA TYR A 160 5.61 12.26 -3.41
C TYR A 160 6.42 12.50 -4.68
N ALA A 161 7.73 12.68 -4.59
CA ALA A 161 8.61 12.87 -5.75
C ALA A 161 8.57 11.66 -6.69
N ILE A 162 8.69 10.44 -6.16
CA ILE A 162 8.61 9.20 -6.94
C ILE A 162 7.22 9.07 -7.56
N SER A 163 6.15 9.31 -6.80
CA SER A 163 4.77 9.20 -7.33
C SER A 163 4.51 10.19 -8.48
N GLY A 164 5.02 11.43 -8.35
CA GLY A 164 4.93 12.45 -9.39
C GLY A 164 5.72 12.08 -10.64
N LEU A 165 6.95 11.58 -10.47
CA LEU A 165 7.79 11.11 -11.58
C LEU A 165 7.13 9.95 -12.32
N THR A 166 6.59 8.98 -11.59
CA THR A 166 5.95 7.79 -12.17
C THR A 166 4.70 8.17 -12.96
N ARG A 167 3.90 9.12 -12.45
CA ARG A 167 2.74 9.66 -13.15
C ARG A 167 3.11 10.43 -14.43
N ALA A 168 4.30 11.05 -14.47
CA ALA A 168 4.77 11.77 -15.65
C ALA A 168 5.34 10.84 -16.74
N THR A 169 5.94 9.71 -16.35
CA THR A 169 6.61 8.78 -17.28
C THR A 169 5.75 7.58 -17.69
N THR A 170 4.73 7.24 -16.91
CA THR A 170 3.95 6.02 -17.07
C THR A 170 2.44 6.33 -17.05
N SER A 171 1.63 5.53 -17.74
CA SER A 171 0.17 5.60 -17.72
C SER A 171 -0.47 5.05 -16.43
N VAL A 172 0.32 4.62 -15.45
CA VAL A 172 -0.17 4.06 -14.19
C VAL A 172 -0.63 5.21 -13.27
N PRO A 173 -1.91 5.24 -12.85
CA PRO A 173 -2.41 6.25 -11.94
C PRO A 173 -1.87 6.01 -10.53
N MET A 174 -0.77 6.68 -10.18
CA MET A 174 -0.19 6.64 -8.84
C MET A 174 -0.73 7.80 -7.99
N SER A 175 -1.23 7.48 -6.79
CA SER A 175 -1.69 8.49 -5.83
C SER A 175 -1.22 8.12 -4.43
N VAL A 176 -0.80 9.15 -3.66
CA VAL A 176 -0.39 9.00 -2.27
C VAL A 176 -1.45 9.71 -1.42
N PRO A 177 -2.41 8.96 -0.84
CA PRO A 177 -3.49 9.55 -0.06
C PRO A 177 -2.94 10.13 1.25
N PHE A 178 -3.48 11.29 1.65
CA PHE A 178 -3.05 11.98 2.86
C PHE A 178 -3.17 11.12 4.13
N THR A 179 -4.19 10.25 4.19
CA THR A 179 -4.38 9.31 5.30
C THR A 179 -3.20 8.33 5.44
N ALA A 180 -2.63 7.85 4.33
CA ALA A 180 -1.47 6.96 4.39
C ALA A 180 -0.22 7.68 4.90
N VAL A 181 -0.04 8.95 4.54
CA VAL A 181 1.06 9.80 5.04
C VAL A 181 0.97 9.95 6.56
N VAL A 182 -0.22 10.31 7.07
CA VAL A 182 -0.43 10.44 8.52
C VAL A 182 -0.16 9.13 9.25
N ILE A 183 -0.64 8.00 8.73
CA ILE A 183 -0.40 6.68 9.31
C ILE A 183 1.10 6.35 9.33
N ALA A 184 1.81 6.59 8.22
CA ALA A 184 3.24 6.34 8.12
C ALA A 184 4.05 7.18 9.12
N GLU A 185 3.71 8.46 9.26
CA GLU A 185 4.38 9.38 10.19
C GLU A 185 4.17 8.96 11.66
N VAL A 186 2.93 8.59 12.02
CA VAL A 186 2.61 8.08 13.35
C VAL A 186 3.36 6.79 13.65
N ILE A 187 3.42 5.86 12.70
CA ILE A 187 4.18 4.61 12.85
C ILE A 187 5.68 4.90 13.00
N SER A 188 6.24 5.82 12.20
CA SER A 188 7.64 6.24 12.30
C SER A 188 7.96 6.79 13.70
N ALA A 189 7.14 7.72 14.19
CA ALA A 189 7.30 8.30 15.53
C ALA A 189 7.19 7.24 16.63
N ALA A 190 6.23 6.32 16.53
CA ALA A 190 6.06 5.23 17.48
C ALA A 190 7.29 4.31 17.54
N VAL A 191 7.89 4.01 16.38
CA VAL A 191 9.11 3.20 16.28
C VAL A 191 10.32 3.93 16.83
N GLY A 192 10.48 5.22 16.51
CA GLY A 192 11.52 6.06 17.09
C GLY A 192 11.48 6.09 18.61
N ILE A 193 10.29 6.26 19.18
CA ILE A 193 10.08 6.19 20.64
C ILE A 193 10.41 4.80 21.17
N PHE A 194 9.86 3.74 20.56
CA PHE A 194 10.04 2.36 21.01
C PHE A 194 11.53 1.97 21.10
N PHE A 195 12.29 2.21 20.03
CA PHE A 195 13.72 1.92 19.99
C PHE A 195 14.57 2.94 20.77
N GLY A 196 14.07 4.16 20.98
CA GLY A 196 14.71 5.20 21.79
C GLY A 196 14.60 4.96 23.31
N VAL A 197 13.64 4.17 23.78
CA VAL A 197 13.43 3.91 25.22
C VAL A 197 14.65 3.29 25.89
N TYR A 198 15.27 2.30 25.25
CA TYR A 198 16.45 1.63 25.80
C TYR A 198 17.65 2.56 26.02
N PRO A 199 18.15 3.29 25.01
CA PRO A 199 19.26 4.23 25.21
C PRO A 199 18.88 5.39 26.14
N ALA A 200 17.65 5.91 26.07
CA ALA A 200 17.19 6.96 26.97
C ALA A 200 17.22 6.52 28.44
N LYS A 201 16.79 5.29 28.72
CA LYS A 201 16.86 4.70 30.07
C LYS A 201 18.31 4.54 30.53
N LYS A 202 19.19 4.06 29.64
CA LYS A 202 20.63 3.92 29.91
C LYS A 202 21.26 5.26 30.29
N ALA A 203 20.96 6.33 29.54
CA ALA A 203 21.41 7.69 29.83
C ALA A 203 20.90 8.20 31.19
N ALA A 204 19.59 8.00 31.43
CA ALA A 204 18.94 8.43 32.66
C ALA A 204 19.44 7.67 33.90
N SER A 205 19.99 6.45 33.77
CA SER A 205 20.55 5.68 34.88
C SER A 205 22.03 5.92 35.19
N LEU A 206 22.77 6.68 34.37
CA LEU A 206 24.20 6.97 34.61
C LEU A 206 24.47 7.65 35.98
N PRO A 207 25.32 7.09 36.86
CA PRO A 207 25.70 7.74 38.11
C PRO A 207 26.52 9.01 37.85
N PRO A 208 26.29 10.13 38.58
CA PRO A 208 27.03 11.38 38.37
C PRO A 208 28.55 11.22 38.56
N ILE A 209 28.94 10.41 39.54
CA ILE A 209 30.35 10.15 39.88
C ILE A 209 31.06 9.39 38.76
N GLU A 210 30.42 8.37 38.18
CA GLU A 210 31.01 7.60 37.06
C GLU A 210 31.12 8.45 35.79
N ALA A 211 30.12 9.29 35.53
CA ALA A 211 30.11 10.17 34.36
C ALA A 211 31.21 11.25 34.39
N LEU A 212 31.67 11.66 35.57
CA LEU A 212 32.77 12.64 35.73
C LEU A 212 34.15 11.98 35.79
N ARG A 213 34.22 10.68 36.06
CA ARG A 213 35.48 9.93 36.21
C ARG A 213 36.10 9.50 34.88
N GLN A 214 35.34 9.49 33.78
CA GLN A 214 35.75 8.92 32.49
C GLN A 214 36.94 9.61 31.78
N GLU A 215 37.49 10.70 32.32
CA GLU A 215 38.67 11.43 31.79
C GLU A 215 39.88 11.48 32.75
N PHE A 216 39.82 10.82 33.91
CA PHE A 216 41.00 10.65 34.79
C PHE A 216 41.61 9.25 34.67
#